data_AF-W2XGH9-F1
#
_entry.id   AF-W2XGH9-F1
#
_cell.length_a   1.000
_cell.length_b   1.000
_cell.length_c   1.000
_cell.angle_alpha   90.00
_cell.angle_beta   90.00
_cell.angle_gamma   90.00
#
_symmetry.space_group_name_H-M   'P 1'
#
loop_
_entity.id
_entity.type
_entity.pdbx_description
1 polymer ?
#
loop_
_entity_poly.entity_id
_entity_poly.type
_entity_poly.pdbx_seq_one_letter_code
_entity_poly.pdbx_strand_id
1 'polypeptide(L)'
;MESVTKMVERSIGVKLPKRFGANLDGWTHGGEHYLAVHAWYDKDVVRPCPLLSLASIINGSDDRLNAKSHMSALASFLPFFGMDLSNVIFLVGDNCAVNRRLAKLMGVLLVGCASHRRNLAVRRFLEPYEKELEQVQSLMKRQSPKLLN
;
A
#
# COMPACT_ATOMS: atom_id res chain seq x y z
N MET A 1 18.17 -11.37 15.29
CA MET A 1 17.07 -10.89 14.43
C MET A 1 17.57 -10.54 13.03
N GLU A 2 18.62 -9.72 12.91
CA GLU A 2 19.21 -9.32 11.60
C GLU A 2 19.64 -10.49 10.70
N SER A 3 20.23 -11.55 11.26
CA SER A 3 20.58 -12.77 10.50
C SER A 3 19.34 -13.44 9.87
N VAL A 4 18.22 -13.48 10.61
CA VAL A 4 16.96 -14.07 10.11
C VAL A 4 16.37 -13.19 9.01
N THR A 5 16.35 -11.86 9.19
CA THR A 5 15.87 -10.92 8.18
C THR A 5 16.61 -11.09 6.86
N LYS A 6 17.96 -11.10 6.89
CA LYS A 6 18.79 -11.30 5.69
C LYS A 6 18.55 -12.65 5.01
N MET A 7 18.32 -13.72 5.78
CA MET A 7 17.96 -15.02 5.21
C MET A 7 16.59 -14.99 4.53
N VAL A 8 15.60 -14.32 5.13
CA VAL A 8 14.26 -14.17 4.55
C VAL A 8 14.30 -13.32 3.28
N GLU A 9 15.00 -12.19 3.30
CA GLU A 9 15.21 -11.32 2.13
C GLU A 9 15.83 -12.10 0.97
N ARG A 10 16.91 -12.85 1.23
CA ARG A 10 17.55 -13.71 0.21
C ARG A 10 16.61 -14.81 -0.27
N SER A 11 15.86 -15.46 0.62
CA SER A 11 14.89 -16.51 0.27
C SER A 11 13.75 -16.01 -0.60
N ILE A 12 13.25 -14.79 -0.33
CA ILE A 12 12.26 -14.10 -1.17
C ILE A 12 12.88 -13.71 -2.51
N GLY A 13 14.09 -13.12 -2.49
CA GLY A 13 14.80 -12.69 -3.69
C GLY A 13 15.07 -13.81 -4.70
N VAL A 14 15.42 -15.01 -4.22
CA VAL A 14 15.60 -16.21 -5.07
C VAL A 14 14.28 -16.65 -5.74
N LYS A 15 13.13 -16.39 -5.11
CA LYS A 15 11.82 -16.80 -5.62
C LYS A 15 11.14 -15.73 -6.50
N LEU A 16 11.51 -14.46 -6.32
CA LEU A 16 10.93 -13.36 -7.06
C LEU A 16 11.33 -13.42 -8.54
N PRO A 17 10.37 -13.34 -9.48
CA PRO A 17 10.70 -13.23 -10.89
C PRO A 17 11.29 -11.85 -11.19
N LYS A 18 12.01 -11.73 -12.31
CA LYS A 18 12.55 -10.44 -12.79
C LYS A 18 11.47 -9.43 -13.22
N ARG A 19 10.21 -9.86 -13.31
CA ARG A 19 9.05 -9.03 -13.64
C ARG A 19 7.93 -9.36 -12.67
N PHE A 20 7.56 -8.42 -11.82
CA PHE A 20 6.45 -8.56 -10.87
C PHE A 20 5.70 -7.23 -10.72
N GLY A 21 4.49 -7.27 -10.18
CA GLY A 21 3.76 -6.08 -9.76
C GLY A 21 4.00 -5.74 -8.30
N ALA A 22 3.89 -4.48 -7.92
CA ALA A 22 3.94 -4.07 -6.51
C ALA A 22 2.55 -3.66 -6.02
N ASN A 23 2.03 -4.37 -5.02
CA ASN A 23 0.77 -4.02 -4.36
C ASN A 23 1.05 -3.10 -3.17
N LEU A 24 0.51 -1.88 -3.24
CA LEU A 24 0.70 -0.79 -2.30
C LEU A 24 -0.54 -0.69 -1.41
N ASP A 25 -0.34 -0.85 -0.09
CA ASP A 25 -1.38 -0.66 0.91
C ASP A 25 -0.93 0.38 1.94
N GLY A 26 -1.58 1.53 1.94
CA GLY A 26 -1.20 2.68 2.75
C GLY A 26 -2.29 3.04 3.75
N TRP A 27 -1.89 3.28 5.00
CA TRP A 27 -2.81 3.74 6.05
C TRP A 27 -2.13 4.73 6.99
N THR A 28 -2.94 5.45 7.76
CA THR A 28 -2.44 6.40 8.76
C THR A 28 -2.84 5.94 10.15
N HIS A 29 -1.88 5.88 11.07
CA HIS A 29 -2.10 5.54 12.47
C HIS A 29 -1.25 6.44 13.36
N GLY A 30 -1.83 7.03 14.41
CA GLY A 30 -1.09 7.86 15.36
C GLY A 30 -0.41 9.11 14.76
N GLY A 31 -0.87 9.60 13.60
CA GLY A 31 -0.23 10.71 12.88
C GLY A 31 0.87 10.31 11.90
N GLU A 32 1.23 9.02 11.86
CA GLU A 32 2.21 8.49 10.92
C GLU A 32 1.54 7.77 9.75
N HIS A 33 2.10 7.93 8.55
CA HIS A 33 1.66 7.20 7.37
C HIS A 33 2.55 5.99 7.13
N TYR A 34 1.93 4.83 7.07
CA TYR A 34 2.57 3.55 6.80
C TYR A 34 2.29 3.13 5.37
N LEU A 35 3.29 2.52 4.73
CA LEU A 35 3.14 1.85 3.45
C LEU A 35 3.61 0.40 3.57
N ALA A 36 2.70 -0.52 3.31
CA ALA A 36 3.03 -1.91 3.04
C ALA A 36 3.18 -2.13 1.53
N VAL A 37 4.22 -2.86 1.13
CA VAL A 37 4.45 -3.26 -0.26
C VAL A 37 4.57 -4.77 -0.33
N HIS A 38 3.71 -5.39 -1.14
CA HIS A 38 3.79 -6.81 -1.48
C HIS A 38 4.20 -6.99 -2.93
N ALA A 39 4.99 -8.02 -3.23
CA ALA A 39 5.17 -8.44 -4.62
C ALA A 39 3.93 -9.20 -5.10
N TRP A 40 3.60 -9.03 -6.38
CA TRP A 40 2.47 -9.67 -7.03
C TRP A 40 2.94 -10.35 -8.32
N TYR A 41 2.90 -11.68 -8.35
CA TYR A 41 3.28 -12.46 -9.52
C TYR A 41 2.61 -13.84 -9.49
N ASP A 42 2.47 -14.43 -10.67
CA ASP A 42 1.99 -15.81 -10.80
C ASP A 42 3.17 -16.78 -10.74
N LYS A 43 3.01 -17.88 -9.98
CA LYS A 43 3.93 -19.00 -9.98
C LYS A 43 3.12 -20.29 -10.05
N ASP A 44 3.10 -20.89 -11.24
CA ASP A 44 2.31 -22.08 -11.54
C ASP A 44 0.81 -21.83 -11.22
N VAL A 45 0.23 -22.62 -10.30
CA VAL A 45 -1.18 -22.52 -9.87
C VAL A 45 -1.35 -21.59 -8.65
N VAL A 46 -0.24 -21.18 -8.02
CA VAL A 46 -0.24 -20.36 -6.81
C VAL A 46 0.11 -18.92 -7.16
N ARG A 47 -0.46 -17.97 -6.42
CA ARG A 47 -0.12 -16.55 -6.49
C ARG A 47 0.55 -16.10 -5.20
N PRO A 48 1.88 -16.31 -5.05
CA PRO A 48 2.58 -15.82 -3.88
C PRO A 48 2.50 -14.29 -3.81
N CYS A 49 2.22 -13.76 -2.62
CA CYS A 49 2.20 -12.33 -2.36
C CYS A 49 3.11 -11.99 -1.17
N PRO A 50 4.44 -12.15 -1.29
CA PRO A 50 5.35 -11.88 -0.18
C PRO A 50 5.36 -10.39 0.17
N LEU A 51 5.36 -10.08 1.48
CA LEU A 51 5.61 -8.74 1.99
C LEU A 51 7.08 -8.39 1.75
N LEU A 52 7.33 -7.28 1.05
CA LEU A 52 8.67 -6.76 0.78
C LEU A 52 9.08 -5.69 1.77
N SER A 53 8.13 -4.85 2.18
CA SER A 53 8.38 -3.77 3.11
C SER A 53 7.11 -3.39 3.87
N LEU A 54 7.27 -3.07 5.14
CA LEU A 54 6.28 -2.42 5.98
C LEU A 54 7.02 -1.36 6.78
N ALA A 55 6.88 -0.10 6.38
CA ALA A 55 7.59 1.00 7.00
C ALA A 55 6.71 2.26 7.04
N SER A 56 6.98 3.13 8.02
CA SER A 56 6.50 4.50 7.93
C SER A 56 7.27 5.21 6.81
N ILE A 57 6.55 5.96 5.99
CA ILE A 57 7.19 6.90 5.06
C ILE A 57 7.42 8.15 5.90
N ILE A 58 8.67 8.33 6.35
CA ILE A 58 9.05 9.44 7.24
C ILE A 58 8.61 10.76 6.59
N ASN A 59 7.78 11.50 7.33
CA ASN A 59 7.48 12.91 7.10
C ASN A 59 8.72 13.73 7.53
N GLY A 60 9.72 13.89 6.66
CA GLY A 60 10.62 15.03 6.78
C GLY A 60 9.83 16.34 6.78
N SER A 61 10.40 17.43 7.30
CA SER A 61 9.72 18.74 7.40
C SER A 61 9.28 19.32 6.05
N ASP A 62 9.71 18.74 4.94
CA ASP A 62 9.35 19.08 3.55
C ASP A 62 8.67 17.90 2.79
N ASP A 63 8.49 16.74 3.44
CA ASP A 63 7.91 15.54 2.85
C ASP A 63 6.38 15.59 2.90
N ARG A 64 5.81 16.26 1.91
CA ARG A 64 4.45 15.92 1.50
C ARG A 64 4.50 14.47 1.06
N LEU A 65 3.76 13.54 1.69
CA LEU A 65 3.53 12.16 1.23
C LEU A 65 3.31 12.11 -0.29
N ASN A 66 4.39 12.05 -1.05
CA ASN A 66 4.38 12.32 -2.47
C ASN A 66 5.04 11.16 -3.20
N ALA A 67 4.72 11.07 -4.48
CA ALA A 67 5.14 9.96 -5.31
C ALA A 67 6.65 9.77 -5.38
N LYS A 68 7.47 10.82 -5.20
CA LYS A 68 8.93 10.68 -5.19
C LYS A 68 9.40 9.98 -3.92
N SER A 69 8.87 10.33 -2.75
CA SER A 69 9.22 9.68 -1.48
C SER A 69 8.82 8.19 -1.50
N HIS A 70 7.66 7.85 -2.09
CA HIS A 70 7.27 6.44 -2.31
C HIS A 70 8.23 5.71 -3.27
N MET A 71 8.64 6.36 -4.37
CA MET A 71 9.59 5.79 -5.32
C MET A 71 10.98 5.55 -4.68
N SER A 72 11.46 6.49 -3.86
CA SER A 72 12.70 6.35 -3.10
C SER A 72 12.62 5.23 -2.08
N ALA A 73 11.47 5.05 -1.42
CA ALA A 73 11.24 3.94 -0.51
C ALA A 73 11.31 2.59 -1.24
N LEU A 74 10.68 2.46 -2.41
CA LEU A 74 10.81 1.26 -3.25
C LEU A 74 12.28 1.01 -3.63
N ALA A 75 13.00 2.04 -4.07
CA ALA A 75 14.40 1.92 -4.46
C ALA A 75 15.33 1.52 -3.31
N SER A 76 14.98 1.83 -2.05
CA SER A 76 15.83 1.53 -0.90
C SER A 76 15.76 0.08 -0.45
N PHE A 77 14.58 -0.56 -0.49
CA PHE A 77 14.42 -1.94 -0.01
C PHE A 77 14.52 -3.01 -1.10
N LEU A 78 14.24 -2.69 -2.38
CA LEU A 78 14.32 -3.66 -3.47
C LEU A 78 15.70 -4.35 -3.59
N PRO A 79 16.84 -3.65 -3.37
CA PRO A 79 18.16 -4.28 -3.39
C PRO A 79 18.36 -5.41 -2.39
N PHE A 80 17.62 -5.44 -1.27
CA PHE A 80 17.68 -6.54 -0.30
C PHE A 80 17.25 -7.88 -0.92
N PHE A 81 16.43 -7.82 -1.96
CA PHE A 81 15.92 -8.98 -2.70
C PHE A 81 16.67 -9.23 -4.02
N GLY A 82 17.73 -8.46 -4.32
CA GLY A 82 18.43 -8.52 -5.62
C GLY A 82 17.59 -7.97 -6.78
N MET A 83 16.71 -7.02 -6.49
CA MET A 83 15.82 -6.37 -7.45
C MET A 83 16.05 -4.85 -7.47
N ASP A 84 15.53 -4.20 -8.50
CA ASP A 84 15.47 -2.75 -8.65
C ASP A 84 14.11 -2.30 -9.20
N LEU A 85 13.93 -0.99 -9.37
CA LEU A 85 12.66 -0.43 -9.86
C LEU A 85 12.23 -0.96 -11.23
N SER A 86 13.17 -1.36 -12.10
CA SER A 86 12.86 -1.89 -13.44
C SER A 86 12.21 -3.27 -13.39
N ASN A 87 12.35 -4.00 -12.27
CA ASN A 87 11.68 -5.28 -12.08
C ASN A 87 10.18 -5.13 -11.76
N VAL A 88 9.76 -3.93 -11.33
CA VAL A 88 8.36 -3.61 -11.05
C VAL A 88 7.67 -3.15 -12.34
N ILE A 89 6.78 -3.96 -12.88
CA ILE A 89 6.15 -3.72 -14.21
C ILE A 89 4.73 -3.13 -14.13
N PHE A 90 4.11 -3.16 -12.96
CA PHE A 90 2.85 -2.48 -12.67
C PHE A 90 2.70 -2.26 -11.16
N LEU A 91 1.85 -1.31 -10.80
CA LEU A 91 1.46 -1.03 -9.41
C LEU A 91 0.01 -1.46 -9.21
N VAL A 92 -0.31 -1.97 -8.04
CA VAL A 92 -1.68 -2.20 -7.58
C VAL A 92 -1.89 -1.32 -6.37
N GLY A 93 -3.00 -0.59 -6.30
CA GLY A 93 -3.27 0.31 -5.20
C GLY A 93 -4.54 1.10 -5.42
N ASP A 94 -4.97 1.86 -4.41
CA ASP A 94 -6.06 2.80 -4.64
C ASP A 94 -5.67 3.86 -5.68
N ASN A 95 -6.66 4.43 -6.35
CA ASN A 95 -6.41 5.43 -7.39
C ASN A 95 -6.11 6.81 -6.78
N CYS A 96 -5.50 6.90 -5.60
CA CYS A 96 -5.17 8.18 -5.00
C CYS A 96 -4.16 8.97 -5.86
N ALA A 97 -4.07 10.28 -5.66
CA ALA A 97 -3.20 11.13 -6.46
C ALA A 97 -1.72 10.71 -6.39
N VAL A 98 -1.28 10.22 -5.24
CA VAL A 98 0.09 9.75 -5.00
C VAL A 98 0.39 8.51 -5.84
N ASN A 99 -0.45 7.48 -5.79
CA ASN A 99 -0.28 6.25 -6.57
C ASN A 99 -0.34 6.49 -8.08
N ARG A 100 -1.27 7.35 -8.54
CA ARG A 100 -1.33 7.75 -9.96
C ARG A 100 -0.06 8.46 -10.40
N ARG A 101 0.48 9.35 -9.57
CA ARG A 101 1.71 10.08 -9.88
C ARG A 101 2.93 9.16 -9.82
N LEU A 102 2.98 8.22 -8.88
CA LEU A 102 4.05 7.23 -8.75
C LEU A 102 4.11 6.32 -9.99
N ALA A 103 2.97 5.79 -10.44
CA ALA A 103 2.88 5.01 -11.66
C ALA A 103 3.41 5.79 -12.88
N LYS A 104 3.05 7.08 -12.99
CA LYS A 104 3.55 7.97 -14.05
C LYS A 104 5.06 8.22 -13.94
N LEU A 105 5.61 8.38 -12.74
CA LEU A 105 7.06 8.56 -12.54
C LEU A 105 7.85 7.30 -12.89
N MET A 106 7.31 6.13 -12.56
CA MET A 106 7.94 4.84 -12.88
C MET A 106 7.69 4.39 -14.32
N GLY A 107 6.76 5.03 -15.04
CA GLY A 107 6.40 4.65 -16.41
C GLY A 107 5.63 3.32 -16.51
N VAL A 108 4.89 2.94 -15.46
CA VAL A 108 4.19 1.65 -15.35
C VAL A 108 2.68 1.83 -15.20
N LEU A 109 1.93 0.75 -15.44
CA LEU A 109 0.46 0.74 -15.25
C LEU A 109 0.09 0.80 -13.76
N LEU A 110 -0.99 1.52 -13.42
CA LEU A 110 -1.67 1.41 -12.12
C LEU A 110 -2.96 0.61 -12.27
N VAL A 111 -3.03 -0.53 -11.60
CA VAL A 111 -4.25 -1.34 -11.46
C VAL A 111 -4.98 -0.88 -10.20
N GLY A 112 -6.15 -0.27 -10.41
CA GLY A 112 -6.94 0.27 -9.30
C GLY A 112 -7.47 -0.81 -8.35
N CYS A 113 -7.44 -0.51 -7.05
CA CYS A 113 -7.90 -1.38 -5.99
C CYS A 113 -9.41 -1.66 -6.06
N ALA A 114 -9.79 -2.93 -6.10
CA ALA A 114 -11.19 -3.35 -6.20
C ALA A 114 -12.00 -2.99 -4.94
N SER A 115 -11.40 -3.08 -3.75
CA SER A 115 -12.08 -2.69 -2.50
C SER A 115 -12.36 -1.19 -2.47
N HIS A 116 -11.45 -0.36 -2.97
CA HIS A 116 -11.67 1.08 -3.12
C HIS A 116 -12.81 1.37 -4.10
N ARG A 117 -12.82 0.71 -5.27
CA ARG A 117 -13.94 0.83 -6.23
C ARG A 117 -15.28 0.42 -5.62
N ARG A 118 -15.30 -0.67 -4.85
CA ARG A 118 -16.50 -1.13 -4.12
C ARG A 118 -16.93 -0.10 -3.08
N ASN A 119 -16.01 0.45 -2.30
CA ASN A 119 -16.32 1.48 -1.30
C ASN A 119 -16.94 2.73 -1.96
N LEU A 120 -16.43 3.16 -3.12
CA LEU A 120 -17.04 4.25 -3.89
C LEU A 120 -18.45 3.92 -4.36
N ALA A 121 -18.69 2.68 -4.83
CA ALA A 121 -20.03 2.25 -5.24
C ALA A 121 -21.00 2.20 -4.05
N VAL A 122 -20.56 1.70 -2.90
CA VAL A 122 -21.35 1.67 -1.66
C VAL A 122 -21.68 3.08 -1.19
N ARG A 123 -20.71 4.00 -1.21
CA ARG A 123 -20.95 5.41 -0.86
C ARG A 123 -22.04 6.03 -1.73
N ARG A 124 -21.97 5.85 -3.05
CA ARG A 124 -22.99 6.32 -4.00
C ARG A 124 -24.36 5.71 -3.74
N PHE A 125 -24.40 4.41 -3.47
CA PHE A 125 -25.65 3.72 -3.14
C PHE A 125 -26.30 4.27 -1.86
N LEU A 126 -25.48 4.70 -0.90
CA LEU A 126 -25.94 5.19 0.39
C LEU A 126 -26.20 6.71 0.43
N GLU A 127 -25.95 7.45 -0.65
CA GLU A 127 -26.22 8.91 -0.72
C GLU A 127 -27.64 9.30 -0.28
N PRO A 128 -28.72 8.55 -0.63
CA PRO A 128 -30.07 8.89 -0.19
C PRO A 128 -30.30 8.73 1.33
N TYR A 129 -29.43 8.00 2.03
CA TYR A 129 -29.57 7.65 3.45
C TYR A 129 -28.61 8.44 4.36
N GLU A 130 -28.13 9.59 3.89
CA GLU A 130 -27.11 10.38 4.59
C GLU A 130 -27.55 10.75 6.02
N LYS A 131 -28.83 11.12 6.22
CA LYS A 131 -29.37 11.49 7.54
C LYS A 131 -29.38 10.31 8.51
N GLU A 132 -29.79 9.14 8.04
CA GLU A 132 -29.79 7.90 8.83
C GLU A 132 -28.36 7.49 9.18
N LEU A 133 -27.43 7.62 8.24
CA LEU A 133 -26.01 7.37 8.48
C LEU A 133 -25.41 8.32 9.52
N GLU A 134 -25.79 9.59 9.52
CA GLU A 134 -25.40 10.54 10.57
C GLU A 134 -25.91 10.12 11.95
N GLN A 135 -27.16 9.66 12.05
CA GLN A 135 -27.72 9.14 13.30
C GLN A 135 -26.95 7.91 13.80
N VAL A 136 -26.67 6.96 12.90
CA VAL A 136 -25.85 5.78 13.20
C VAL A 136 -24.45 6.21 13.65
N GLN A 137 -23.81 7.15 12.95
CA GLN A 137 -22.49 7.66 13.32
C GLN A 137 -22.48 8.31 14.70
N SER A 138 -23.51 9.09 15.03
CA SER A 138 -23.69 9.72 16.35
C SER A 138 -23.81 8.66 17.46
N LEU A 139 -24.63 7.64 17.23
CA LEU A 139 -24.78 6.50 18.15
C LEU A 139 -23.45 5.76 18.35
N MET A 140 -22.73 5.47 17.27
CA MET A 140 -21.44 4.77 17.30
C MET A 140 -20.37 5.59 18.05
N LYS A 141 -20.32 6.92 17.84
CA LYS A 141 -19.41 7.80 18.58
C LYS A 141 -19.71 7.80 20.09
N ARG A 142 -20.99 7.78 20.47
CA ARG A 142 -21.42 7.76 21.87
C ARG A 142 -21.12 6.42 22.56
N GLN A 143 -21.22 5.32 21.83
CA GLN A 143 -20.94 3.97 22.34
C GLN A 143 -19.46 3.57 22.22
N SER A 144 -18.66 4.31 21.45
CA SER A 144 -17.23 4.09 21.38
C SER A 144 -16.68 4.13 22.81
N PRO A 145 -15.94 3.10 23.26
CA PRO A 145 -15.18 3.20 24.48
C PRO A 145 -14.40 4.51 24.40
N LYS A 146 -14.52 5.37 25.43
CA LYS A 146 -13.50 6.38 25.64
C LYS A 146 -12.24 5.57 25.84
N LEU A 147 -11.42 5.43 24.79
CA LEU A 147 -10.08 4.93 24.92
C LEU A 147 -9.46 5.82 26.01
N LEU A 148 -9.25 5.21 27.17
CA LEU A 148 -8.59 5.84 28.30
C LEU A 148 -7.23 6.28 27.77
N ASN A 149 -7.08 7.59 27.60
CA ASN A 149 -5.77 8.24 27.62
C ASN A 149 -5.26 8.21 29.06
#